data_AF-A0A7C6BLY2-F1
#
_entry.id   AF-A0A7C6BLY2-F1
#
_cell.length_a   1.000
_cell.length_b   1.000
_cell.length_c   1.000
_cell.angle_alpha   90.00
_cell.angle_beta   90.00
_cell.angle_gamma   90.00
#
_symmetry.space_group_name_H-M   'P 1'
#
loop_
_entity.id
_entity.type
_entity.pdbx_description
1 polymer ?
#
loop_
_entity_poly.entity_id
_entity_poly.type
_entity_poly.pdbx_seq_one_letter_code
_entity_poly.pdbx_strand_id
1 'polypeptide(L)'
;MTEALQKALLDLKARQEAGEQMPCPRCGRKTMKPILHTNALSRHADGIYVCDDCGTAEAMLVFMQNPLPLECWALFQEERGTTDFKAVIGEEALKVIRAEHLPRLFPLFEQWKTGVADFRALRTQALKECPELTQLWAEPFQALYEVADGEIMIRFRTTAGKIEVAIDHLTKNK
;
A
#
# COMPACT_ATOMS: atom_id res chain seq x y z
N MET A 1 -9.05 7.90 -15.07
CA MET A 1 -9.09 6.43 -15.13
C MET A 1 -8.88 6.04 -16.58
N THR A 2 -7.94 5.14 -16.88
CA THR A 2 -7.66 4.72 -18.26
C THR A 2 -8.66 3.65 -18.71
N GLU A 3 -8.87 3.51 -20.02
CA GLU A 3 -9.76 2.46 -20.58
C GLU A 3 -9.31 1.06 -20.16
N ALA A 4 -7.99 0.83 -20.10
CA ALA A 4 -7.42 -0.43 -19.63
C ALA A 4 -7.80 -0.75 -18.18
N LEU A 5 -7.74 0.24 -17.28
CA LEU A 5 -8.11 0.07 -15.88
C LEU A 5 -9.60 -0.27 -15.75
N GLN A 6 -10.45 0.45 -16.49
CA GLN A 6 -11.89 0.23 -16.47
C GLN A 6 -12.25 -1.17 -17.00
N LYS A 7 -11.64 -1.60 -18.09
CA LYS A 7 -11.84 -2.94 -18.64
C LYS A 7 -11.46 -4.03 -17.65
N ALA A 8 -10.32 -3.88 -16.98
CA ALA A 8 -9.86 -4.84 -15.98
C ALA A 8 -10.76 -4.88 -14.73
N LEU A 9 -11.34 -3.76 -14.30
CA LEU A 9 -12.35 -3.76 -13.24
C LEU A 9 -13.66 -4.45 -13.66
N LEU A 10 -14.10 -4.28 -14.91
CA LEU A 10 -15.29 -4.97 -15.43
C LEU A 10 -15.07 -6.49 -15.51
N ASP A 11 -13.89 -6.92 -15.98
CA ASP A 11 -13.50 -8.33 -15.99
C ASP A 11 -13.46 -8.92 -14.57
N LEU A 12 -12.85 -8.20 -13.63
CA LEU A 12 -12.82 -8.59 -12.22
C LEU A 12 -14.22 -8.77 -11.66
N LYS A 13 -15.14 -7.85 -11.95
CA LYS A 13 -16.54 -7.92 -11.50
C LYS A 13 -17.21 -9.18 -12.01
N ALA A 14 -17.09 -9.46 -13.31
CA ALA A 14 -17.69 -10.64 -13.93
C ALA A 14 -17.17 -11.96 -13.30
N ARG A 15 -15.87 -12.02 -13.01
CA ARG A 15 -15.24 -13.19 -12.36
C ARG A 15 -15.74 -13.39 -10.93
N GLN A 16 -15.89 -12.31 -10.17
CA GLN A 16 -16.47 -12.36 -8.83
C GLN A 16 -17.93 -12.84 -8.87
N GLU A 17 -18.74 -12.28 -9.77
CA GLU A 17 -20.15 -12.67 -9.95
C GLU A 17 -20.31 -14.13 -10.41
N ALA A 18 -19.35 -14.66 -11.17
CA ALA A 18 -19.29 -16.07 -11.56
C ALA A 18 -18.90 -17.02 -10.40
N GLY A 19 -18.54 -16.48 -9.23
CA GLY A 19 -18.17 -17.25 -8.05
C GLY A 19 -16.74 -17.79 -8.08
N GLU A 20 -15.84 -17.21 -8.88
CA GLU A 20 -14.45 -17.63 -8.94
C GLU A 20 -13.73 -17.39 -7.60
N GLN A 21 -13.07 -18.42 -7.06
CA GLN A 21 -12.21 -18.25 -5.90
C GLN A 21 -10.91 -17.55 -6.31
N MET A 22 -10.77 -16.31 -5.88
CA MET A 22 -9.63 -15.47 -6.22
C MET A 22 -9.06 -14.75 -5.00
N PRO A 23 -7.76 -14.38 -5.02
CA PRO A 23 -7.21 -13.50 -4.00
C PRO A 23 -7.92 -12.15 -3.98
N CYS A 24 -7.79 -11.42 -2.86
CA CYS A 24 -8.29 -10.06 -2.76
C CYS A 24 -7.64 -9.17 -3.84
N PRO A 25 -8.41 -8.49 -4.71
CA PRO A 25 -7.85 -7.72 -5.83
C PRO A 25 -7.02 -6.52 -5.36
N ARG A 26 -7.30 -5.99 -4.17
CA ARG A 26 -6.56 -4.85 -3.59
C ARG A 26 -5.21 -5.26 -3.02
N CYS A 27 -5.16 -6.32 -2.20
CA CYS A 27 -3.94 -6.72 -1.49
C CYS A 27 -3.27 -8.01 -1.98
N GLY A 28 -3.87 -8.74 -2.92
CA GLY A 28 -3.32 -9.99 -3.48
C GLY A 28 -3.38 -11.19 -2.52
N ARG A 29 -3.75 -11.00 -1.25
CA ARG A 29 -3.82 -12.10 -0.26
C ARG A 29 -5.04 -12.97 -0.48
N LYS A 30 -4.87 -14.30 -0.31
CA LYS A 30 -5.95 -15.30 -0.36
C LYS A 30 -6.80 -15.31 0.93
N THR A 31 -7.40 -14.15 1.24
CA THR A 31 -8.19 -13.90 2.46
C THR A 31 -9.65 -13.57 2.18
N MET A 32 -10.07 -13.64 0.91
CA MET A 32 -11.47 -13.49 0.51
C MET A 32 -12.30 -14.64 1.09
N LYS A 33 -13.47 -14.32 1.63
CA LYS A 33 -14.44 -15.33 2.10
C LYS A 33 -15.09 -16.03 0.90
N PRO A 34 -15.46 -17.32 1.02
CA PRO A 34 -16.10 -18.07 -0.07
C PRO A 34 -17.43 -17.46 -0.54
N ILE A 35 -18.20 -16.91 0.39
CA ILE A 35 -19.48 -16.26 0.08
C ILE A 35 -19.20 -14.79 -0.25
N LEU A 36 -19.23 -14.45 -1.54
CA LEU A 36 -18.83 -13.14 -2.06
C LEU A 36 -19.44 -11.96 -1.29
N HIS A 37 -20.76 -11.95 -1.12
CA HIS A 37 -21.52 -10.86 -0.48
C HIS A 37 -21.26 -10.69 1.03
N THR A 38 -20.47 -11.58 1.65
CA THR A 38 -20.01 -11.44 3.05
C THR A 38 -18.65 -10.76 3.17
N ASN A 39 -17.99 -10.50 2.03
CA ASN A 39 -16.80 -9.65 1.95
C ASN A 39 -17.20 -8.17 1.92
N ALA A 40 -16.24 -7.27 2.13
CA ALA A 40 -16.49 -5.85 2.04
C ALA A 40 -16.66 -5.39 0.59
N LEU A 41 -17.66 -4.55 0.33
CA LEU A 41 -17.80 -3.85 -0.96
C LEU A 41 -16.80 -2.68 -1.00
N SER A 42 -16.04 -2.57 -2.09
CA SER A 42 -15.05 -1.50 -2.25
C SER A 42 -15.72 -0.13 -2.34
N ARG A 43 -15.11 0.88 -1.73
CA ARG A 43 -15.51 2.29 -1.83
C ARG A 43 -14.96 2.99 -3.07
N HIS A 44 -14.03 2.34 -3.78
CA HIS A 44 -13.30 2.93 -4.90
C HIS A 44 -13.58 2.25 -6.24
N ALA A 45 -14.01 0.98 -6.22
CA ALA A 45 -14.38 0.23 -7.41
C ALA A 45 -15.82 -0.27 -7.28
N ASP A 46 -16.72 0.29 -8.09
CA ASP A 46 -18.14 -0.03 -8.05
C ASP A 46 -18.42 -1.51 -8.34
N GLY A 47 -19.24 -2.14 -7.49
CA GLY A 47 -19.60 -3.55 -7.61
C GLY A 47 -18.45 -4.55 -7.36
N ILE A 48 -17.29 -4.12 -6.88
CA ILE A 48 -16.15 -4.99 -6.58
C ILE A 48 -16.06 -5.29 -5.09
N TYR A 49 -15.89 -6.57 -4.75
CA TYR A 49 -15.64 -7.01 -3.38
C TYR A 49 -14.13 -7.12 -3.08
N VAL A 50 -13.77 -6.78 -1.85
CA VAL A 50 -12.42 -6.87 -1.28
C VAL A 50 -12.49 -7.54 0.10
N CYS A 51 -11.38 -8.09 0.60
CA CYS A 51 -11.37 -8.69 1.94
C CYS A 51 -11.66 -7.64 3.04
N ASP A 52 -12.11 -8.11 4.22
CA ASP A 52 -12.52 -7.23 5.33
C ASP A 52 -11.42 -6.25 5.77
N ASP A 53 -10.16 -6.71 5.84
CA ASP A 53 -9.00 -5.86 6.13
C ASP A 53 -8.90 -4.70 5.14
N CYS A 54 -9.06 -5.01 3.86
CA CYS A 54 -9.00 -4.03 2.79
C CYS A 54 -10.19 -3.07 2.83
N GLY A 55 -11.40 -3.57 3.10
CA GLY A 55 -12.59 -2.74 3.25
C GLY A 55 -12.48 -1.77 4.43
N THR A 56 -11.90 -2.21 5.55
CA THR A 56 -11.62 -1.35 6.71
C THR A 56 -10.54 -0.32 6.39
N ALA A 57 -9.45 -0.74 5.73
CA ALA A 57 -8.39 0.17 5.31
C ALA A 57 -8.89 1.24 4.34
N GLU A 58 -9.77 0.89 3.39
CA GLU A 58 -10.39 1.88 2.49
C GLU A 58 -11.20 2.92 3.27
N ALA A 59 -12.02 2.49 4.23
CA ALA A 59 -12.81 3.42 5.05
C ALA A 59 -11.90 4.41 5.81
N MET A 60 -10.84 3.90 6.45
CA MET A 60 -9.89 4.73 7.19
C MET A 60 -9.11 5.68 6.29
N LEU A 61 -8.59 5.20 5.16
CA LEU A 61 -7.82 6.03 4.24
C LEU A 61 -8.66 7.11 3.56
N VAL A 62 -9.94 6.83 3.27
CA VAL A 62 -10.89 7.86 2.81
C VAL A 62 -11.09 8.92 3.87
N PHE A 63 -11.34 8.51 5.13
CA PHE A 63 -11.51 9.45 6.24
C PHE A 63 -10.29 10.36 6.43
N MET A 64 -9.08 9.81 6.29
CA MET A 64 -7.83 10.56 6.40
C MET A 64 -7.43 11.31 5.12
N GLN A 65 -8.30 11.38 4.11
CA GLN A 65 -8.04 12.02 2.81
C GLN A 65 -6.78 11.48 2.09
N ASN A 66 -6.45 10.21 2.32
CA ASN A 66 -5.29 9.52 1.75
C ASN A 66 -5.69 8.20 1.03
N PRO A 67 -6.72 8.16 0.16
CA PRO A 67 -7.23 6.91 -0.43
C PRO A 67 -6.18 6.23 -1.32
N LEU A 68 -5.99 4.91 -1.24
CA LEU A 68 -5.02 4.19 -2.09
C LEU A 68 -5.43 4.30 -3.58
N PRO A 69 -4.54 4.70 -4.51
CA PRO A 69 -4.87 4.72 -5.93
C PRO A 69 -5.19 3.31 -6.45
N LEU A 70 -6.13 3.21 -7.39
CA LEU A 70 -6.50 1.93 -8.00
C LEU A 70 -5.30 1.28 -8.66
N GLU A 71 -4.43 2.05 -9.31
CA GLU A 71 -3.22 1.58 -9.98
C GLU A 71 -2.21 0.91 -9.03
N CYS A 72 -2.37 1.11 -7.71
CA CYS A 72 -1.55 0.47 -6.69
C CYS A 72 -2.19 -0.82 -6.15
N TRP A 73 -3.38 -1.22 -6.59
CA TRP A 73 -3.99 -2.49 -6.21
C TRP A 73 -3.19 -3.65 -6.78
N ALA A 74 -3.16 -4.77 -6.04
CA ALA A 74 -2.45 -5.98 -6.46
C ALA A 74 -2.88 -6.48 -7.84
N LEU A 75 -4.16 -6.30 -8.22
CA LEU A 75 -4.66 -6.65 -9.55
C LEU A 75 -3.86 -5.99 -10.70
N PHE A 76 -3.34 -4.78 -10.49
CA PHE A 76 -2.64 -4.01 -11.51
C PHE A 76 -1.12 -3.98 -11.33
N GLN A 77 -0.60 -4.71 -10.34
CA GLN A 77 0.83 -4.86 -10.14
C GLN A 77 1.26 -6.17 -10.78
N GLU A 78 2.15 -6.10 -11.79
CA GLU A 78 2.60 -7.27 -12.55
C GLU A 78 3.37 -8.27 -11.67
N GLU A 79 4.14 -7.76 -10.69
CA GLU A 79 4.86 -8.58 -9.72
C GLU A 79 4.95 -7.82 -8.39
N ARG A 80 4.21 -8.26 -7.36
CA ARG A 80 4.57 -7.90 -5.98
C ARG A 80 5.86 -8.64 -5.64
N GLY A 81 6.75 -7.98 -4.88
CA GLY A 81 7.94 -8.62 -4.34
C GLY A 81 7.58 -9.96 -3.69
N THR A 82 8.50 -10.91 -3.72
CA THR A 82 8.29 -12.26 -3.18
C THR A 82 8.05 -12.30 -1.67
N THR A 83 8.22 -11.17 -0.96
CA THR A 83 8.22 -11.13 0.51
C THR A 83 7.01 -10.37 1.04
N ASP A 84 6.00 -11.09 1.52
CA ASP A 84 4.90 -10.49 2.29
C ASP A 84 5.44 -10.02 3.65
N PHE A 85 5.69 -8.72 3.81
CA PHE A 85 6.19 -8.15 5.07
C PHE A 85 5.30 -8.51 6.26
N LYS A 86 3.99 -8.70 6.05
CA LYS A 86 3.06 -9.10 7.12
C LYS A 86 3.30 -10.53 7.62
N ALA A 87 4.11 -11.33 6.91
CA ALA A 87 4.50 -12.68 7.29
C ALA A 87 5.93 -12.79 7.85
N VAL A 88 6.71 -11.69 7.85
CA VAL A 88 8.07 -11.65 8.41
C VAL A 88 8.15 -10.71 9.61
N ILE A 89 9.06 -11.02 10.54
CA ILE A 89 9.33 -10.16 11.71
C ILE A 89 9.97 -8.85 11.28
N GLY A 90 9.75 -7.78 12.04
CA GLY A 90 10.19 -6.45 11.66
C GLY A 90 11.70 -6.32 11.46
N GLU A 91 12.53 -7.05 12.21
CA GLU A 91 13.98 -7.00 12.04
C GLU A 91 14.43 -7.48 10.65
N GLU A 92 13.78 -8.49 10.09
CA GLU A 92 14.11 -9.00 8.76
C GLU A 92 13.60 -8.05 7.68
N ALA A 93 12.37 -7.54 7.83
CA ALA A 93 11.83 -6.51 6.95
C ALA A 93 12.71 -5.25 6.94
N LEU A 94 13.27 -4.85 8.08
CA LEU A 94 14.18 -3.71 8.19
C LEU A 94 15.44 -3.84 7.34
N LYS A 95 15.98 -5.05 7.15
CA LYS A 95 17.16 -5.27 6.30
C LYS A 95 16.82 -4.92 4.85
N VAL A 96 15.70 -5.43 4.35
CA VAL A 96 15.20 -5.15 2.99
C VAL A 96 14.87 -3.67 2.84
N ILE A 97 14.15 -3.09 3.79
CA ILE A 97 13.79 -1.66 3.79
C ILE A 97 15.04 -0.79 3.68
N ARG A 98 16.07 -1.07 4.48
CA ARG A 98 17.30 -0.27 4.48
C ARG A 98 18.09 -0.43 3.19
N ALA A 99 18.19 -1.65 2.67
CA ALA A 99 18.98 -1.95 1.48
C ALA A 99 18.31 -1.48 0.19
N GLU A 100 16.99 -1.62 0.08
CA GLU A 100 16.27 -1.45 -1.18
C GLU A 100 15.29 -0.28 -1.18
N HIS A 101 14.52 -0.09 -0.11
CA HIS A 101 13.44 0.90 -0.10
C HIS A 101 13.94 2.31 0.24
N LEU A 102 14.82 2.47 1.24
CA LEU A 102 15.35 3.79 1.61
C LEU A 102 15.99 4.53 0.43
N PRO A 103 16.88 3.90 -0.39
CA PRO A 103 17.44 4.56 -1.57
C PRO A 103 16.39 5.05 -2.58
N ARG A 104 15.26 4.36 -2.69
CA ARG A 104 14.13 4.74 -3.57
C ARG A 104 13.27 5.85 -2.96
N LEU A 105 13.12 5.88 -1.64
CA LEU A 105 12.34 6.90 -0.93
C LEU A 105 13.06 8.26 -0.81
N PHE A 106 14.40 8.29 -0.74
CA PHE A 106 15.16 9.53 -0.62
C PHE A 106 14.90 10.55 -1.75
N PRO A 107 14.97 10.17 -3.04
CA PRO A 107 14.62 11.08 -4.14
C PRO A 107 13.18 11.59 -4.07
N LEU A 108 12.24 10.78 -3.60
CA LEU A 108 10.83 11.16 -3.47
C LEU A 108 10.63 12.19 -2.36
N PHE A 109 11.33 12.02 -1.24
CA PHE A 109 11.32 13.01 -0.16
C PHE A 109 11.87 14.37 -0.62
N GLU A 110 12.98 14.40 -1.37
CA GLU A 110 13.54 15.65 -1.90
C GLU A 110 12.60 16.32 -2.93
N GLN A 111 11.97 15.53 -3.82
CA GLN A 111 10.98 16.06 -4.75
C GLN A 111 9.74 16.63 -4.04
N TRP A 112 9.27 15.95 -3.00
CA TRP A 112 8.18 16.44 -2.16
C TRP A 112 8.55 17.75 -1.48
N LYS A 113 9.73 17.80 -0.83
CA LYS A 113 10.23 18.97 -0.10
C LYS A 113 10.41 20.20 -1.00
N THR A 114 10.87 19.99 -2.23
CA THR A 114 11.07 21.08 -3.21
C THR A 114 9.78 21.51 -3.91
N GLY A 115 8.67 20.78 -3.69
CA GLY A 115 7.38 21.06 -4.33
C GLY A 115 7.37 20.80 -5.84
N VAL A 116 8.36 20.09 -6.36
CA VAL A 116 8.52 19.84 -7.81
C VAL A 116 7.46 18.88 -8.33
N ALA A 117 6.99 17.95 -7.50
CA ALA A 117 6.03 16.93 -7.87
C ALA A 117 4.82 16.90 -6.95
N ASP A 118 3.66 16.58 -7.53
CA ASP A 118 2.43 16.33 -6.80
C ASP A 118 2.57 15.11 -5.88
N PHE A 119 2.12 15.22 -4.63
CA PHE A 119 2.29 14.15 -3.65
C PHE A 119 1.58 12.85 -4.03
N ARG A 120 0.45 12.91 -4.74
CA ARG A 120 -0.25 11.71 -5.23
C ARG A 120 0.61 10.97 -6.25
N ALA A 121 1.32 11.69 -7.11
CA ALA A 121 2.27 11.10 -8.06
C ALA A 121 3.44 10.44 -7.31
N LEU A 122 4.05 11.14 -6.36
CA LEU A 122 5.14 10.62 -5.53
C LEU A 122 4.72 9.37 -4.75
N ARG A 123 3.52 9.37 -4.17
CA ARG A 123 2.98 8.21 -3.46
C ARG A 123 2.75 7.02 -4.40
N THR A 124 2.20 7.27 -5.59
CA THR A 124 1.99 6.21 -6.59
C THR A 124 3.32 5.58 -6.99
N GLN A 125 4.34 6.41 -7.20
CA GLN A 125 5.70 5.95 -7.48
C GLN A 125 6.27 5.14 -6.32
N ALA A 126 6.20 5.64 -5.08
CA ALA A 126 6.68 4.94 -3.88
C ALA A 126 6.05 3.54 -3.73
N LEU A 127 4.73 3.43 -3.92
CA LEU A 127 4.01 2.17 -3.80
C LEU A 127 4.32 1.16 -4.92
N LYS A 128 4.75 1.64 -6.09
CA LYS A 128 5.21 0.78 -7.19
C LYS A 128 6.65 0.33 -6.96
N GLU A 129 7.50 1.24 -6.51
CA GLU A 129 8.93 1.00 -6.29
C GLU A 129 9.21 0.27 -4.96
N CYS A 130 8.27 0.27 -4.02
CA CYS A 130 8.35 -0.43 -2.74
C CYS A 130 7.06 -1.23 -2.54
N PRO A 131 6.96 -2.46 -3.10
CA PRO A 131 5.71 -3.23 -3.12
C PRO A 131 5.10 -3.49 -1.72
N GLU A 132 5.94 -3.56 -0.69
CA GLU A 132 5.50 -3.81 0.68
C GLU A 132 5.20 -2.55 1.49
N LEU A 133 5.40 -1.37 0.89
CA LEU A 133 5.00 -0.10 1.47
C LEU A 133 3.47 -0.09 1.61
N THR A 134 3.00 0.08 2.85
CA THR A 134 1.57 0.06 3.13
C THR A 134 0.97 1.46 2.94
N GLN A 135 1.68 2.49 3.41
CA GLN A 135 1.23 3.88 3.28
C GLN A 135 2.40 4.85 3.13
N LEU A 136 2.17 5.95 2.42
CA LEU A 136 3.02 7.13 2.43
C LEU A 136 2.18 8.35 2.83
N TRP A 137 2.73 9.21 3.67
CA TRP A 137 2.12 10.46 4.14
C TRP A 137 3.01 11.64 3.77
N ALA A 138 2.38 12.79 3.51
CA ALA A 138 3.08 14.02 3.18
C ALA A 138 3.55 14.76 4.44
N GLU A 139 2.71 14.86 5.48
CA GLU A 139 2.98 15.71 6.65
C GLU A 139 2.67 14.96 7.96
N PRO A 140 3.71 14.55 8.73
CA PRO A 140 5.13 14.52 8.34
C PRO A 140 5.36 13.53 7.17
N PHE A 141 6.47 13.69 6.41
CA PHE A 141 6.79 12.74 5.35
C PHE A 141 7.22 11.40 5.95
N GLN A 142 6.31 10.43 5.89
CA GLN A 142 6.51 9.14 6.54
C GLN A 142 6.03 7.97 5.68
N ALA A 143 6.84 6.91 5.67
CA ALA A 143 6.54 5.64 5.05
C ALA A 143 6.19 4.61 6.13
N LEU A 144 5.09 3.88 5.94
CA LEU A 144 4.58 2.88 6.88
C LEU A 144 4.57 1.49 6.24
N TYR A 145 5.00 0.51 7.02
CA TYR A 145 4.99 -0.90 6.66
C TYR A 145 4.31 -1.68 7.78
N GLU A 146 3.42 -2.60 7.42
CA GLU A 146 2.92 -3.61 8.36
C GLU A 146 3.83 -4.84 8.31
N VAL A 147 4.20 -5.35 9.49
CA VAL A 147 5.01 -6.56 9.65
C VAL A 147 4.33 -7.56 10.59
N ALA A 148 4.83 -8.80 10.65
CA ALA A 148 4.18 -9.87 11.42
C ALA A 148 4.03 -9.53 12.91
N ASP A 149 4.97 -8.78 13.48
CA ASP A 149 5.06 -8.45 14.90
C ASP A 149 4.70 -6.98 15.23
N GLY A 150 4.23 -6.21 14.25
CA GLY A 150 3.94 -4.79 14.48
C GLY A 150 3.91 -3.94 13.21
N GLU A 151 4.41 -2.72 13.33
CA GLU A 151 4.50 -1.76 12.24
C GLU A 151 5.90 -1.12 12.23
N ILE A 152 6.42 -0.83 11.03
CA ILE A 152 7.65 -0.05 10.86
C ILE A 152 7.26 1.31 10.31
N MET A 153 7.65 2.36 11.03
CA MET A 153 7.48 3.74 10.62
C MET A 153 8.83 4.35 10.27
N ILE A 154 8.95 4.90 9.07
CA ILE A 154 10.14 5.63 8.62
C ILE A 154 9.74 7.08 8.45
N ARG A 155 10.37 7.98 9.21
CA ARG A 155 10.14 9.42 9.11
C ARG A 155 11.37 10.12 8.53
N PHE A 156 11.14 10.92 7.49
CA PHE A 156 12.16 11.75 6.87
C PHE A 156 12.03 13.18 7.39
N ARG A 157 13.16 13.77 7.78
CA ARG A 157 13.24 15.18 8.17
C ARG A 157 14.51 15.81 7.64
N THR A 158 14.54 17.14 7.56
CA THR A 158 15.78 17.87 7.26
C THR A 158 16.24 18.58 8.53
N THR A 159 17.46 18.30 8.97
CA THR A 159 18.10 18.97 10.11
C THR A 159 19.42 19.57 9.62
N ALA A 160 19.60 20.88 9.77
CA ALA A 160 20.80 21.60 9.33
C ALA A 160 21.21 21.32 7.86
N GLY A 161 20.23 21.21 6.95
CA GLY A 161 20.46 20.98 5.52
C GLY A 161 20.81 19.53 5.15
N LYS A 162 20.84 18.60 6.11
CA LYS A 162 21.02 17.16 5.86
C LYS A 162 19.69 16.44 6.05
N ILE A 163 19.43 15.44 5.20
CA ILE A 163 18.30 14.52 5.40
C ILE A 163 18.65 13.60 6.55
N GLU A 164 17.78 13.56 7.55
CA GLU A 164 17.81 12.59 8.64
C GLU A 164 16.61 11.65 8.52
N VAL A 165 16.86 10.37 8.81
CA VAL A 165 15.84 9.32 8.78
C VAL A 165 15.73 8.72 10.17
N ALA A 166 14.54 8.78 10.76
CA ALA A 166 14.19 8.04 11.95
C ALA A 166 13.41 6.79 11.54
N ILE A 167 13.73 5.65 12.14
CA ILE A 167 13.04 4.38 11.89
C ILE A 167 12.61 3.81 13.23
N ASP A 168 11.30 3.68 13.40
CA ASP A 168 10.66 3.16 14.61
C ASP A 168 9.98 1.82 14.26
N HIS A 169 10.34 0.75 14.98
CA HIS A 169 9.61 -0.53 14.93
C HIS A 169 8.67 -0.60 16.12
N LEU A 170 7.39 -0.41 15.84
CA LEU A 170 6.30 -0.40 16.80
C LEU A 170 5.79 -1.83 16.97
N THR A 171 6.38 -2.57 17.90
CA THR A 171 5.95 -3.94 18.20
C THR A 171 4.59 -3.93 18.90
N LYS A 172 3.72 -4.88 18.53
CA LYS A 172 2.48 -5.13 19.27
C LYS A 172 2.86 -5.84 20.56
N ASN A 173 2.88 -5.13 21.70
CA ASN A 173 3.03 -5.78 23.01
C ASN A 173 1.94 -6.86 23.15
N LYS A 174 2.38 -8.10 23.40
CA LYS A 174 1.50 -9.21 23.80
C LYS A 174 1.03 -9.04 25.24
#